data_AF-A0A935Q8K0-F1
#
_entry.id   AF-A0A935Q8K0-F1
#
_cell.length_a   1.000
_cell.length_b   1.000
_cell.length_c   1.000
_cell.angle_alpha   90.00
_cell.angle_beta   90.00
_cell.angle_gamma   90.00
#
_symmetry.space_group_name_H-M   'P 1'
#
loop_
_entity.id
_entity.type
_entity.pdbx_description
1 polymer ?
#
loop_
_entity_poly.entity_id
_entity_poly.type
_entity_poly.pdbx_seq_one_letter_code
_entity_poly.pdbx_strand_id
1 'polypeptide(L)'
;MNKTILAKQYALPMIQRRSDLLRLKIKRKAWKKNYHLNHLHLKPATIVSNKTTDVVKHLARDESAIEFVRFKLIKNDRSDSIFYAAYILTTKDSAPVFVPLCEEKQLQKLFDSAGTTATAMVSKFYRGLEIKNKNTAGALGTELYKLIWQPLEPYLPKR
;
A
#
# COMPACT_ATOMS: atom_id res chain seq x y z
N MET A 1 17.19 -1.35 18.76
CA MET A 1 17.89 -0.36 19.61
C MET A 1 17.05 -0.14 20.86
N ASN A 2 17.60 -0.48 22.02
CA ASN A 2 16.91 -0.44 23.31
C ASN A 2 16.61 1.03 23.71
N LYS A 3 15.46 1.30 24.37
CA LYS A 3 15.05 2.66 24.79
C LYS A 3 16.13 3.32 25.67
N THR A 4 16.77 2.53 26.50
CA THR A 4 17.85 2.93 27.43
C THR A 4 19.09 3.45 26.70
N ILE A 5 19.45 2.84 25.55
CA ILE A 5 20.62 3.25 24.76
C ILE A 5 20.34 4.60 24.08
N LEU A 6 19.11 4.80 23.60
CA LEU A 6 18.72 6.05 22.97
C LEU A 6 18.69 7.22 23.98
N ALA A 7 18.19 6.98 25.19
CA ALA A 7 18.20 7.96 26.27
C ALA A 7 19.64 8.40 26.63
N LYS A 8 20.57 7.44 26.74
CA LYS A 8 22.00 7.73 26.96
C LYS A 8 22.61 8.59 25.84
N GLN A 9 22.22 8.36 24.58
CA GLN A 9 22.72 9.14 23.45
C GLN A 9 22.14 10.57 23.40
N TYR A 10 20.95 10.80 23.94
CA TYR A 10 20.39 12.16 24.05
C TYR A 10 20.98 12.96 25.21
N ALA A 11 21.51 12.28 26.23
CA ALA A 11 22.23 12.91 27.33
C ALA A 11 23.63 13.42 26.92
N LEU A 12 24.17 12.95 25.78
CA LEU A 12 25.44 13.42 25.24
C LEU A 12 25.27 14.71 24.39
N PRO A 13 26.26 15.63 24.44
CA PRO A 13 26.29 16.81 23.56
C PRO A 13 26.37 16.39 22.09
N MET A 14 25.83 17.21 21.18
CA MET A 14 25.62 16.84 19.76
C MET A 14 26.88 16.31 19.06
N ILE A 15 28.05 16.82 19.43
CA ILE A 15 29.35 16.48 18.83
C ILE A 15 29.83 15.08 19.24
N GLN A 16 29.42 14.59 20.42
CA GLN A 16 29.78 13.27 20.94
C GLN A 16 28.73 12.19 20.65
N ARG A 17 27.64 12.55 19.97
CA ARG A 17 26.62 11.59 19.57
C ARG A 17 27.14 10.73 18.43
N ARG A 18 26.67 9.48 18.42
CA ARG A 18 26.93 8.55 17.33
C ARG A 18 26.47 9.15 15.99
N SER A 19 27.36 9.21 14.99
CA SER A 19 27.07 9.79 13.67
C SER A 19 25.98 9.01 12.90
N ASP A 20 25.87 7.70 13.14
CA ASP A 20 24.86 6.81 12.55
C ASP A 20 23.46 6.91 13.19
N LEU A 21 23.30 7.70 14.25
CA LEU A 21 22.05 7.81 15.01
C LEU A 21 20.88 8.31 14.15
N LEU A 22 21.14 9.23 13.23
CA LEU A 22 20.13 9.75 12.30
C LEU A 22 19.61 8.63 11.37
N ARG A 23 20.53 7.87 10.77
CA ARG A 23 20.21 6.73 9.90
C ARG A 23 19.42 5.66 10.64
N LEU A 24 19.80 5.35 11.88
CA LEU A 24 19.10 4.38 12.73
C LEU A 24 17.69 4.85 13.12
N LYS A 25 17.49 6.15 13.36
CA LYS A 25 16.16 6.73 13.64
C LYS A 25 15.24 6.61 12.42
N ILE A 26 15.74 6.91 11.22
CA ILE A 26 15.00 6.77 9.96
C ILE A 26 14.61 5.30 9.75
N LYS A 27 15.59 4.38 9.84
CA LYS A 27 15.35 2.94 9.71
C LYS A 27 14.32 2.44 10.71
N ARG A 28 14.40 2.87 11.97
CA ARG A 28 13.42 2.51 13.02
C ARG A 28 12.04 3.10 12.77
N LYS A 29 11.93 4.33 12.26
CA LYS A 29 10.63 4.95 11.93
C LYS A 29 9.95 4.17 10.81
N ALA A 30 10.70 3.79 9.77
CA ALA A 30 10.22 2.93 8.70
C ALA A 30 9.81 1.54 9.22
N TRP A 31 10.65 0.92 10.06
CA TRP A 31 10.36 -0.40 10.63
C TRP A 31 9.12 -0.38 11.53
N LYS A 32 8.96 0.64 12.39
CA LYS A 32 7.76 0.80 13.22
C LYS A 32 6.53 1.06 12.37
N LYS A 33 6.62 1.84 11.29
CA LYS A 33 5.51 2.05 10.36
C LYS A 33 5.06 0.69 9.78
N ASN A 34 6.00 -0.10 9.28
CA ASN A 34 5.70 -1.44 8.74
C ASN A 34 5.19 -2.41 9.82
N TYR A 35 5.75 -2.35 11.03
CA TYR A 35 5.31 -3.17 12.15
C TYR A 35 3.89 -2.79 12.61
N HIS A 36 3.56 -1.51 12.75
CA HIS A 36 2.20 -1.08 13.11
C HIS A 36 1.18 -1.47 12.04
N LEU A 37 1.56 -1.50 10.76
CA LEU A 37 0.73 -2.04 9.69
C LEU A 37 0.49 -3.55 9.86
N ASN A 38 1.51 -4.31 10.26
CA ASN A 38 1.41 -5.76 10.51
C ASN A 38 0.68 -6.11 11.83
N HIS A 39 0.72 -5.22 12.84
CA HIS A 39 0.16 -5.44 14.19
C HIS A 39 -1.23 -4.85 14.42
N LEU A 40 -1.71 -3.96 13.55
CA LEU A 40 -3.15 -3.88 13.33
C LEU A 40 -3.57 -5.31 12.99
N HIS A 41 -4.51 -5.92 13.71
CA HIS A 41 -4.99 -7.29 13.51
C HIS A 41 -5.71 -7.47 12.17
N LEU A 42 -5.03 -7.13 11.08
CA LEU A 42 -5.37 -7.50 9.73
C LEU A 42 -5.11 -9.01 9.70
N LYS A 43 -6.17 -9.82 9.73
CA LYS A 43 -6.09 -11.22 9.33
C LYS A 43 -6.37 -11.34 7.83
N PRO A 44 -5.38 -11.13 6.94
CA PRO A 44 -5.36 -11.84 5.66
C PRO A 44 -4.31 -12.97 5.65
N ALA A 45 -3.55 -13.16 6.72
CA ALA A 45 -2.27 -13.89 6.70
C ALA A 45 -2.32 -15.42 6.49
N THR A 46 -3.44 -16.11 6.73
CA THR A 46 -3.44 -17.59 6.66
C THR A 46 -3.72 -18.14 5.26
N ILE A 47 -4.41 -17.39 4.39
CA ILE A 47 -4.76 -17.86 3.03
C ILE A 47 -3.59 -17.62 2.05
N VAL A 48 -2.80 -16.57 2.30
CA VAL A 48 -1.70 -16.13 1.43
C VAL A 48 -0.49 -17.09 1.51
N SER A 49 -0.09 -17.54 2.71
CA SER A 49 1.21 -18.20 2.94
C SER A 49 1.49 -19.44 2.06
N ASN A 50 0.50 -20.29 1.80
CA ASN A 50 0.73 -21.51 1.01
C ASN A 50 0.61 -21.26 -0.49
N LYS A 51 -0.26 -20.34 -0.92
CA LYS A 51 -0.54 -20.06 -2.32
C LYS A 51 0.55 -19.18 -2.96
N THR A 52 1.09 -18.23 -2.19
CA THR A 52 2.11 -17.28 -2.62
C THR A 52 3.43 -17.93 -3.01
N THR A 53 3.86 -18.99 -2.31
CA THR A 53 5.13 -19.67 -2.60
C THR A 53 5.11 -20.36 -3.96
N ASP A 54 3.97 -20.93 -4.35
CA ASP A 54 3.84 -21.58 -5.67
C ASP A 54 3.71 -20.57 -6.80
N VAL A 55 3.10 -19.40 -6.56
CA VAL A 55 3.05 -18.31 -7.54
C VAL A 55 4.48 -17.82 -7.85
N VAL A 56 5.29 -17.51 -6.82
CA VAL A 56 6.67 -17.01 -7.03
C VAL A 56 7.55 -17.99 -7.82
N LYS A 57 7.37 -19.30 -7.67
CA LYS A 57 8.14 -20.31 -8.43
C LYS A 57 7.91 -20.24 -9.93
N HIS A 58 6.74 -19.77 -10.36
CA HIS A 58 6.37 -19.69 -11.77
C HIS A 58 6.59 -18.29 -12.38
N LEU A 59 7.00 -17.30 -11.58
CA LEU A 59 7.31 -15.96 -12.09
C LEU A 59 8.69 -15.91 -12.74
N ALA A 60 8.78 -15.21 -13.86
CA ALA A 60 10.08 -14.83 -14.42
C ALA A 60 10.76 -13.73 -13.57
N ARG A 61 12.08 -13.54 -13.79
CA ARG A 61 12.90 -12.61 -12.98
C ARG A 61 12.48 -11.13 -13.03
N ASP A 62 11.76 -10.75 -14.09
CA ASP A 62 11.28 -9.38 -14.32
C ASP A 62 9.75 -9.30 -14.27
N GLU A 63 9.11 -10.33 -13.73
CA GLU A 63 7.67 -10.33 -13.46
C GLU A 63 7.40 -10.05 -11.98
N SER A 64 6.24 -9.45 -11.74
CA SER A 64 5.69 -9.28 -10.40
C SER A 64 4.22 -9.68 -10.41
N ALA A 65 3.78 -10.39 -9.38
CA ALA A 65 2.38 -10.72 -9.18
C ALA A 65 1.80 -9.79 -8.12
N ILE A 66 0.58 -9.32 -8.35
CA ILE A 66 -0.15 -8.43 -7.44
C ILE A 66 -1.39 -9.18 -6.99
N GLU A 67 -1.52 -9.39 -5.68
CA GLU A 67 -2.71 -9.98 -5.06
C GLU A 67 -3.46 -8.90 -4.28
N PHE A 68 -4.65 -8.53 -4.76
CA PHE A 68 -5.52 -7.58 -4.07
C PHE A 68 -6.26 -8.25 -2.93
N VAL A 69 -6.24 -7.62 -1.76
CA VAL A 69 -6.91 -8.11 -0.57
C VAL A 69 -7.85 -7.06 0.00
N ARG A 70 -9.00 -7.53 0.46
CA ARG A 70 -10.01 -6.75 1.15
C ARG A 70 -10.09 -7.25 2.58
N PHE A 71 -9.98 -6.35 3.55
CA PHE A 71 -10.07 -6.72 4.95
C PHE A 71 -10.82 -5.67 5.77
N LYS A 72 -11.45 -6.14 6.84
CA LYS A 72 -12.16 -5.30 7.80
C LYS A 72 -11.20 -4.90 8.91
N LEU A 73 -11.07 -3.61 9.19
CA LEU A 73 -10.34 -3.11 10.33
C LEU A 73 -11.32 -2.85 11.47
N ILE A 74 -11.28 -3.69 12.50
CA ILE A 74 -12.08 -3.52 13.71
C ILE A 74 -11.27 -2.63 14.66
N LYS A 75 -11.69 -1.37 14.83
CA LYS A 75 -11.24 -0.52 15.95
C LYS A 75 -12.16 -0.73 17.13
N ASN A 76 -11.60 -0.79 18.34
CA ASN A 76 -12.23 -1.17 19.62
C ASN A 76 -13.53 -0.42 20.03
N ASP A 77 -14.10 0.47 19.21
CA ASP A 77 -15.37 1.15 19.51
C ASP A 77 -16.04 1.68 18.21
N ARG A 78 -16.89 0.87 17.56
CA ARG A 78 -17.94 1.31 16.61
C ARG A 78 -17.58 1.73 15.17
N SER A 79 -16.37 1.54 14.65
CA SER A 79 -16.12 1.77 13.22
C SER A 79 -15.64 0.53 12.49
N ASP A 80 -16.58 -0.09 11.78
CA ASP A 80 -16.34 -1.12 10.80
C ASP A 80 -15.88 -0.46 9.49
N SER A 81 -14.58 -0.25 9.34
CA SER A 81 -14.01 0.31 8.11
C SER A 81 -13.35 -0.81 7.30
N ILE A 82 -13.74 -0.92 6.04
CA ILE A 82 -13.18 -1.89 5.09
C ILE A 82 -12.06 -1.21 4.31
N PHE A 83 -10.94 -1.89 4.22
CA PHE A 83 -9.75 -1.43 3.53
C PHE A 83 -9.34 -2.40 2.44
N TYR A 84 -8.78 -1.83 1.38
CA TYR A 84 -8.13 -2.54 0.30
C TYR A 84 -6.62 -2.38 0.41
N ALA A 85 -5.90 -3.45 0.13
CA ALA A 85 -4.45 -3.48 0.02
C ALA A 85 -4.03 -4.42 -1.10
N ALA A 86 -2.75 -4.42 -1.45
CA ALA A 86 -2.17 -5.38 -2.34
C ALA A 86 -0.93 -6.03 -1.71
N TYR A 87 -0.75 -7.32 -1.97
CA TYR A 87 0.53 -8.01 -1.80
C TYR A 87 1.25 -8.03 -3.14
N ILE A 88 2.50 -7.59 -3.14
CA ILE A 88 3.37 -7.64 -4.31
C ILE A 88 4.37 -8.77 -4.10
N LEU A 89 4.35 -9.72 -5.02
CA LEU A 89 5.23 -10.87 -5.04
C LEU A 89 6.25 -10.68 -6.16
N THR A 90 7.53 -10.78 -5.83
CA THR A 90 8.62 -10.75 -6.80
C THR A 90 9.51 -11.97 -6.58
N THR A 91 10.25 -12.40 -7.60
CA THR A 91 11.26 -13.47 -7.42
C THR A 91 12.48 -13.00 -6.63
N LYS A 92 12.61 -11.69 -6.38
CA LYS A 92 13.77 -11.07 -5.73
C LYS A 92 13.58 -10.97 -4.22
N ASP A 93 12.34 -10.82 -3.75
CA ASP A 93 12.01 -10.67 -2.35
C ASP A 93 11.63 -12.01 -1.71
N SER A 94 12.21 -12.31 -0.54
CA SER A 94 11.88 -13.55 0.19
C SER A 94 10.49 -13.54 0.83
N ALA A 95 9.82 -12.39 0.87
CA ALA A 95 8.48 -12.24 1.44
C ALA A 95 7.66 -11.21 0.65
N PRO A 96 6.32 -11.37 0.55
CA PRO A 96 5.47 -10.42 -0.14
C PRO A 96 5.49 -9.03 0.50
N VAL A 97 5.47 -8.00 -0.33
CA VAL A 97 5.38 -6.61 0.12
C VAL A 97 3.91 -6.23 0.27
N PHE A 98 3.51 -5.84 1.48
CA PHE A 98 2.15 -5.35 1.75
C PHE A 98 2.05 -3.84 1.49
N VAL A 99 1.16 -3.46 0.57
CA VAL A 99 0.91 -2.07 0.20
C VAL A 99 -0.55 -1.72 0.50
N PRO A 100 -0.83 -0.87 1.51
CA PRO A 100 -2.18 -0.37 1.76
C PRO A 100 -2.60 0.59 0.62
N LEU A 101 -3.82 0.42 0.10
CA LEU A 101 -4.34 1.20 -1.03
C LEU A 101 -5.30 2.29 -0.55
N CYS A 102 -6.54 1.92 -0.22
CA CYS A 102 -7.59 2.88 0.14
C CYS A 102 -8.66 2.25 1.03
N GLU A 103 -9.51 3.09 1.61
CA GLU A 103 -10.74 2.66 2.28
C GLU A 103 -11.86 2.47 1.25
N GLU A 104 -12.72 1.46 1.46
CA GLU A 104 -13.87 1.18 0.58
C GLU A 104 -14.75 2.39 0.34
N LYS A 105 -14.95 3.25 1.36
CA LYS A 105 -15.74 4.48 1.22
C LYS A 105 -15.12 5.49 0.25
N GLN A 106 -13.79 5.53 0.13
CA GLN A 106 -13.13 6.41 -0.83
C GLN A 106 -13.39 5.94 -2.26
N LEU A 107 -13.35 4.63 -2.48
CA LEU A 107 -13.66 4.03 -3.76
C LEU A 107 -15.15 4.18 -4.11
N GLN A 108 -16.05 3.99 -3.14
CA GLN A 108 -17.48 4.19 -3.33
C GLN A 108 -17.80 5.63 -3.74
N LYS A 109 -17.22 6.63 -3.08
CA LYS A 109 -17.39 8.06 -3.45
C LYS A 109 -16.95 8.34 -4.89
N LEU A 110 -15.88 7.69 -5.34
CA LEU A 110 -15.37 7.83 -6.71
C LEU A 110 -16.31 7.16 -7.73
N PHE A 111 -16.92 6.03 -7.36
CA PHE A 111 -17.94 5.38 -8.19
C PHE A 111 -19.24 6.16 -8.25
N ASP A 112 -19.71 6.69 -7.12
CA ASP A 112 -20.93 7.50 -7.06
C ASP A 112 -20.82 8.77 -7.94
N SER A 113 -19.63 9.37 -8.04
CA SER A 113 -19.37 10.52 -8.92
C SER A 113 -19.25 10.15 -10.41
N ALA A 114 -18.95 8.89 -10.72
CA ALA A 114 -18.88 8.39 -12.10
C ALA A 114 -20.27 8.15 -12.72
N GLY A 115 -21.32 7.97 -11.91
CA GLY A 115 -22.71 7.86 -12.34
C GLY A 115 -23.37 6.54 -11.94
N THR A 116 -24.69 6.46 -12.13
CA THR A 116 -25.54 5.39 -11.57
C THR A 116 -25.63 4.13 -12.41
N THR A 117 -25.10 4.11 -13.64
CA THR A 117 -25.14 2.94 -14.52
C THR A 117 -23.74 2.40 -14.78
N ALA A 118 -23.58 1.08 -14.76
CA ALA A 118 -22.29 0.40 -14.99
C ALA A 118 -21.63 0.81 -16.33
N THR A 119 -22.41 0.97 -17.40
CA THR A 119 -21.92 1.43 -18.70
C THR A 119 -21.42 2.88 -18.66
N ALA A 120 -22.14 3.77 -17.99
CA ALA A 120 -21.71 5.16 -17.78
C ALA A 120 -20.42 5.23 -16.96
N MET A 121 -20.34 4.43 -15.90
CA MET A 121 -19.17 4.31 -15.01
C MET A 121 -17.93 3.83 -15.77
N VAL A 122 -18.02 2.68 -16.44
CA VAL A 122 -16.93 2.13 -17.27
C VAL A 122 -16.52 3.14 -18.33
N SER A 123 -17.49 3.79 -18.98
CA SER A 123 -17.18 4.79 -20.00
C SER A 123 -16.39 5.98 -19.44
N LYS A 124 -16.64 6.45 -18.21
CA LYS A 124 -15.90 7.58 -17.64
C LYS A 124 -14.49 7.20 -17.16
N PHE A 125 -14.32 6.03 -16.55
CA PHE A 125 -13.01 5.58 -16.09
C PHE A 125 -12.07 5.21 -17.24
N TYR A 126 -12.60 4.57 -18.30
CA TYR A 126 -11.78 4.09 -19.41
C TYR A 126 -11.70 5.09 -20.58
N ARG A 127 -12.70 5.95 -20.85
CA ARG A 127 -12.58 7.01 -21.89
C ARG A 127 -11.65 8.17 -21.50
N GLY A 128 -11.18 8.23 -20.26
CA GLY A 128 -10.10 9.13 -19.86
C GLY A 128 -8.80 8.93 -20.64
N LEU A 129 -8.65 7.79 -21.34
CA LEU A 129 -7.52 7.50 -22.23
C LEU A 129 -7.67 8.08 -23.65
N GLU A 130 -8.90 8.36 -24.13
CA GLU A 130 -9.13 8.73 -25.54
C GLU A 130 -9.64 10.16 -25.78
N ILE A 131 -10.12 10.88 -24.77
CA ILE A 131 -10.83 12.14 -25.03
C ILE A 131 -10.00 13.36 -24.59
N LYS A 132 -9.56 14.13 -25.60
CA LYS A 132 -8.94 15.47 -25.55
C LYS A 132 -9.77 16.56 -24.82
N ASN A 133 -10.81 16.21 -24.08
CA ASN A 133 -11.71 17.15 -23.41
C ASN A 133 -11.62 17.00 -21.88
N LYS A 134 -10.95 17.98 -21.26
CA LYS A 134 -10.34 17.93 -19.93
C LYS A 134 -11.27 18.02 -18.71
N ASN A 135 -12.59 18.01 -18.87
CA ASN A 135 -13.40 18.68 -17.83
C ASN A 135 -13.96 17.77 -16.72
N THR A 136 -14.06 16.44 -16.87
CA THR A 136 -14.51 15.55 -15.77
C THR A 136 -14.07 14.07 -15.86
N ALA A 137 -14.16 13.44 -17.04
CA ALA A 137 -13.85 12.00 -17.18
C ALA A 137 -12.36 11.67 -16.95
N GLY A 138 -11.44 12.52 -17.44
CA GLY A 138 -10.00 12.36 -17.19
C GLY A 138 -9.62 12.53 -15.70
N ALA A 139 -10.39 13.30 -14.94
CA ALA A 139 -10.14 13.52 -13.52
C ALA A 139 -10.46 12.27 -12.69
N LEU A 140 -11.57 11.57 -12.98
CA LEU A 140 -11.96 10.34 -12.28
C LEU A 140 -10.99 9.18 -12.54
N GLY A 141 -10.54 9.03 -13.79
CA GLY A 141 -9.49 8.05 -14.12
C GLY A 141 -8.17 8.36 -13.40
N THR A 142 -7.82 9.64 -13.29
CA THR A 142 -6.63 10.08 -12.54
C THR A 142 -6.77 9.82 -11.04
N GLU A 143 -7.95 10.05 -10.45
CA GLU A 143 -8.21 9.76 -9.04
C GLU A 143 -8.18 8.26 -8.72
N LEU A 144 -8.75 7.42 -9.59
CA LEU A 144 -8.65 5.97 -9.46
C LEU A 144 -7.20 5.49 -9.51
N TYR A 145 -6.44 6.01 -10.49
CA TYR A 145 -5.02 5.71 -10.62
C TYR A 145 -4.24 6.13 -9.37
N LYS A 146 -4.50 7.32 -8.80
CA LYS A 146 -3.87 7.78 -7.56
C LYS A 146 -4.17 6.90 -6.35
N LEU A 147 -5.39 6.35 -6.27
CA LEU A 147 -5.81 5.50 -5.16
C LEU A 147 -5.27 4.07 -5.24
N ILE A 148 -5.18 3.50 -6.44
CA ILE A 148 -4.84 2.08 -6.64
C ILE A 148 -3.45 1.90 -7.21
N TRP A 149 -3.13 2.54 -8.34
CA TRP A 149 -1.93 2.22 -9.11
C TRP A 149 -0.70 2.99 -8.65
N GLN A 150 -0.81 4.30 -8.39
CA GLN A 150 0.29 5.14 -7.91
C GLN A 150 1.04 4.57 -6.67
N PRO A 151 0.38 4.02 -5.63
CA PRO A 151 1.10 3.43 -4.50
C PRO A 151 1.84 2.13 -4.86
N LEU A 152 1.50 1.46 -5.96
CA LEU A 152 2.10 0.20 -6.40
C LEU A 152 3.34 0.43 -7.28
N GLU A 153 3.37 1.49 -8.08
CA GLU A 153 4.45 1.76 -9.04
C GLU A 153 5.87 1.65 -8.49
N PRO A 154 6.19 2.12 -7.26
CA PRO A 154 7.54 2.03 -6.73
C PRO A 154 8.05 0.59 -6.56
N TYR A 155 7.15 -0.38 -6.52
CA TYR A 155 7.43 -1.79 -6.27
C TYR A 155 7.35 -2.64 -7.54
N LEU A 156 6.86 -2.07 -8.65
CA LEU A 156 6.77 -2.77 -9.92
C LEU A 156 8.10 -2.65 -10.68
N PRO A 157 8.51 -3.72 -11.39
CA PRO A 157 9.71 -3.68 -12.21
C PRO A 157 9.56 -2.59 -13.28
N LYS A 158 10.58 -1.74 -13.39
CA LYS A 158 10.64 -0.73 -14.45
C LYS A 158 10.96 -1.45 -15.76
N ARG A 159 10.10 -1.24 -16.75
CA ARG A 159 10.28 -1.74 -18.11
C ARG A 159 11.16 -0.80 -18.92
#